data_AF-B4D6S0-F1
#
_entry.id   AF-B4D6S0-F1
#
_cell.length_a   1.000
_cell.length_b   1.000
_cell.length_c   1.000
_cell.angle_alpha   90.00
_cell.angle_beta   90.00
_cell.angle_gamma   90.00
#
_symmetry.space_group_name_H-M   'P 1'
#
loop_
_entity.id
_entity.type
_entity.pdbx_description
1 polymer ?
#
loop_
_entity_poly.entity_id
_entity_poly.type
_entity_poly.pdbx_seq_one_letter_code
_entity_poly.pdbx_strand_id
1 'polypeptide(L)'
;MNWVKENKFLTGYIAVMVIGVGALGYEVYAASSANDEASDKYTSQAAEYNRLRHLAPFPSRQNLESYDEQKKEAAEVIDAFEADLAKRAFPLEPMTPSGLQDKLKASVSAVRTKAESAGVALPD
;
A
#
# COMPACT_ATOMS: atom_id res chain seq x y z
N MET A 1 -39.55 -16.36 -63.47
CA MET A 1 -40.43 -15.21 -63.18
C MET A 1 -39.71 -14.26 -62.24
N ASN A 2 -39.69 -12.98 -62.58
CA ASN A 2 -39.05 -11.95 -61.75
C ASN A 2 -40.10 -11.44 -60.76
N TRP A 3 -40.25 -12.14 -59.62
CA TRP A 3 -41.27 -11.88 -58.60
C TRP A 3 -41.30 -10.41 -58.12
N VAL A 4 -40.12 -9.77 -58.12
CA VAL A 4 -39.94 -8.33 -57.82
C VAL A 4 -40.66 -7.43 -58.82
N LYS A 5 -40.74 -7.83 -60.10
CA LYS A 5 -41.47 -7.07 -61.13
C LYS A 5 -42.98 -7.32 -61.08
N GLU A 6 -43.40 -8.50 -60.62
CA GLU A 6 -44.82 -8.88 -60.49
C GLU A 6 -45.48 -8.26 -59.25
N ASN A 7 -44.74 -8.11 -58.13
CA ASN A 7 -45.28 -7.63 -56.85
C ASN A 7 -44.56 -6.39 -56.32
N LYS A 8 -44.50 -5.33 -57.13
CA LYS A 8 -43.80 -4.08 -56.81
C LYS A 8 -44.21 -3.45 -55.46
N PHE A 9 -45.50 -3.53 -55.11
CA PHE A 9 -46.00 -3.03 -53.82
C PHE A 9 -45.43 -3.80 -52.64
N LEU A 10 -45.49 -5.14 -52.70
CA LEU A 10 -44.99 -6.00 -51.63
C LEU A 10 -43.48 -5.86 -51.45
N THR A 11 -42.73 -5.74 -52.55
CA THR A 11 -41.29 -5.47 -52.49
C THR A 11 -40.97 -4.12 -51.86
N GLY A 12 -41.70 -3.06 -52.23
CA GLY A 12 -41.54 -1.74 -51.62
C GLY A 12 -41.86 -1.73 -50.12
N TYR A 13 -42.95 -2.41 -49.73
CA TYR A 13 -43.34 -2.56 -48.34
C TYR A 13 -42.27 -3.29 -47.51
N ILE A 14 -41.77 -4.42 -48.00
CA ILE A 14 -40.70 -5.18 -47.34
C ILE A 14 -39.42 -4.34 -47.23
N ALA A 15 -39.06 -3.59 -48.28
CA ALA A 15 -37.87 -2.74 -48.26
C ALA A 15 -37.95 -1.67 -47.17
N VAL A 16 -39.09 -0.98 -47.04
CA VAL A 16 -39.32 0.02 -45.98
C VAL A 16 -39.29 -0.63 -44.59
N MET A 17 -39.90 -1.81 -44.44
CA MET A 17 -39.88 -2.54 -43.16
C MET A 17 -38.47 -2.95 -42.74
N VAL A 18 -37.65 -3.46 -43.67
CA VAL A 18 -36.26 -3.83 -43.37
C VAL A 18 -35.44 -2.62 -42.97
N ILE A 19 -35.60 -1.48 -43.65
CA ILE A 19 -34.92 -0.23 -43.30
C ILE A 19 -35.37 0.25 -41.91
N GLY A 20 -36.67 0.22 -41.62
CA GLY A 20 -37.22 0.63 -40.33
C GLY A 20 -36.72 -0.24 -39.18
N VAL A 21 -36.73 -1.56 -39.35
CA VAL A 21 -36.19 -2.51 -38.36
C VAL A 21 -34.69 -2.32 -38.18
N GLY A 22 -33.94 -2.08 -39.26
CA GLY A 22 -32.51 -1.81 -39.19
C GLY A 22 -32.18 -0.53 -38.41
N ALA A 23 -32.91 0.55 -38.66
CA ALA A 23 -32.74 1.82 -37.95
C ALA A 23 -33.07 1.68 -36.46
N LEU A 24 -34.21 1.08 -36.13
CA LEU A 24 -34.62 0.83 -34.74
C LEU A 24 -33.64 -0.11 -34.02
N GLY A 25 -33.18 -1.16 -34.70
CA GLY A 25 -32.20 -2.08 -34.16
C GLY A 25 -30.87 -1.39 -33.83
N TYR A 26 -30.43 -0.47 -34.69
CA TYR A 26 -29.23 0.34 -34.43
C TYR A 26 -29.40 1.26 -33.22
N GLU A 27 -30.52 1.97 -33.10
CA GLU A 27 -30.77 2.85 -31.95
C GLU A 27 -30.84 2.08 -30.64
N VAL A 28 -31.52 0.93 -30.62
CA VAL A 28 -31.57 0.05 -29.45
C VAL A 28 -30.18 -0.45 -29.08
N TYR A 29 -29.39 -0.88 -30.05
CA TYR A 29 -28.02 -1.34 -29.80
C TYR A 29 -27.13 -0.22 -29.24
N ALA A 30 -27.20 0.98 -29.83
CA ALA A 30 -26.43 2.13 -29.35
C ALA A 30 -26.84 2.56 -27.93
N ALA A 31 -28.15 2.59 -27.65
CA ALA A 31 -28.67 2.90 -26.33
C ALA A 31 -28.30 1.84 -25.29
N SER A 32 -28.37 0.56 -25.64
CA SER A 32 -27.96 -0.54 -24.76
C SER A 32 -26.48 -0.44 -24.42
N SER A 33 -25.62 -0.25 -25.42
CA SER A 33 -24.17 -0.11 -25.23
C SER A 33 -23.83 1.08 -24.31
N ALA A 34 -24.46 2.23 -24.53
CA ALA A 34 -24.26 3.40 -23.67
C ALA A 34 -24.77 3.17 -22.23
N ASN A 35 -25.88 2.45 -22.08
CA ASN A 35 -26.43 2.10 -20.77
C ASN A 35 -25.54 1.11 -20.01
N ASP A 36 -24.98 0.13 -20.71
CA ASP A 36 -24.06 -0.85 -20.14
C ASP A 36 -22.78 -0.15 -19.66
N GLU A 37 -22.20 0.72 -20.48
CA GLU A 37 -21.02 1.52 -20.10
C GLU A 37 -21.32 2.43 -18.89
N ALA A 38 -22.48 3.07 -18.86
CA ALA A 38 -22.88 3.90 -17.73
C ALA A 38 -23.10 3.08 -16.45
N SER A 39 -23.71 1.90 -16.57
CA SER A 39 -23.97 0.98 -15.46
C SER A 39 -22.68 0.42 -14.87
N ASP A 40 -21.72 0.06 -15.72
CA ASP A 40 -20.40 -0.42 -15.30
C ASP A 40 -19.59 0.68 -14.60
N LYS A 41 -19.62 1.91 -15.14
CA LYS A 41 -18.99 3.07 -14.50
C LYS A 41 -19.63 3.41 -13.16
N TYR A 42 -20.95 3.33 -13.06
CA TYR A 42 -21.66 3.55 -11.80
C TYR A 42 -21.29 2.48 -10.77
N THR A 43 -21.33 1.20 -11.16
CA THR A 43 -21.06 0.07 -10.26
C THR A 43 -19.63 0.10 -9.74
N SER A 44 -18.65 0.38 -10.62
CA SER A 44 -17.24 0.51 -10.21
C SER A 44 -17.02 1.67 -9.25
N GLN A 45 -17.59 2.84 -9.52
CA GLN A 45 -17.47 4.00 -8.62
C GLN A 45 -18.19 3.78 -7.29
N ALA A 46 -19.37 3.15 -7.29
CA ALA A 46 -20.10 2.81 -6.07
C ALA A 46 -19.31 1.81 -5.22
N ALA A 47 -18.67 0.81 -5.86
CA ALA A 47 -17.81 -0.14 -5.18
C ALA A 47 -16.58 0.53 -4.56
N GLU A 48 -15.90 1.43 -5.29
CA GLU A 48 -14.74 2.16 -4.77
C GLU A 48 -15.14 3.12 -3.64
N TYR A 49 -16.26 3.83 -3.77
CA TYR A 49 -16.79 4.66 -2.69
C TYR A 49 -17.07 3.84 -1.43
N ASN A 50 -17.68 2.65 -1.59
CA ASN A 50 -17.99 1.78 -0.47
C ASN A 50 -16.70 1.23 0.18
N ARG A 51 -15.71 0.86 -0.63
CA ARG A 51 -14.38 0.45 -0.16
C ARG A 51 -13.72 1.57 0.64
N LEU A 52 -13.69 2.80 0.11
CA LEU A 52 -13.12 3.95 0.82
C LEU A 52 -13.86 4.24 2.12
N ARG A 53 -15.19 4.12 2.13
CA ARG A 53 -16.03 4.30 3.33
C ARG A 53 -15.75 3.30 4.44
N HIS A 54 -15.38 2.06 4.10
CA HIS A 54 -15.09 1.02 5.07
C HIS A 54 -13.61 0.84 5.39
N LEU A 55 -12.71 1.59 4.76
CA LEU A 55 -11.32 1.63 5.17
C LEU A 55 -11.22 2.24 6.58
N ALA A 56 -10.42 1.60 7.43
CA ALA A 56 -10.09 2.08 8.76
C ALA A 56 -8.57 2.35 8.80
N PRO A 57 -8.13 3.60 9.01
CA PRO A 57 -8.94 4.81 9.16
C PRO A 57 -9.61 5.26 7.85
N PHE A 58 -10.81 5.82 7.93
CA PHE A 58 -11.50 6.40 6.77
C PHE A 58 -10.63 7.52 6.18
N PRO A 59 -10.47 7.63 4.84
CA PRO A 59 -9.70 8.70 4.20
C PRO A 59 -10.41 10.05 4.38
N SER A 60 -10.25 10.64 5.56
CA SER A 60 -10.65 12.00 5.90
C SER A 60 -9.40 12.86 6.10
N ARG A 61 -9.53 14.17 5.91
CA ARG A 61 -8.44 15.12 6.20
C ARG A 61 -7.95 15.00 7.63
N GLN A 62 -8.87 14.83 8.58
CA GLN A 62 -8.55 14.65 9.99
C GLN A 62 -7.70 13.39 10.24
N ASN A 63 -8.03 12.26 9.61
CA ASN A 63 -7.24 11.04 9.77
C ASN A 63 -5.87 11.12 9.09
N LEU A 64 -5.77 11.85 7.97
CA LEU A 64 -4.49 12.14 7.32
C LEU A 64 -3.60 13.03 8.20
N GLU A 65 -4.15 14.12 8.73
CA GLU A 65 -3.44 15.02 9.65
C GLU A 65 -2.95 14.27 10.89
N SER A 66 -3.81 13.45 11.51
CA SER A 66 -3.43 12.63 12.66
C SER A 66 -2.35 11.59 12.32
N TYR A 67 -2.35 11.02 11.11
CA TYR A 67 -1.33 10.07 10.68
C TYR A 67 0.02 10.77 10.40
N ASP A 68 -0.01 11.97 9.82
CA ASP A 68 1.20 12.77 9.60
C ASP A 68 1.81 13.26 10.93
N GLU A 69 0.98 13.64 11.90
CA GLU A 69 1.42 13.95 13.26
C GLU A 69 2.11 12.74 13.92
N GLN A 70 1.49 11.56 13.87
CA GLN A 70 2.09 10.32 14.40
C GLN A 70 3.40 9.97 13.71
N LYS A 71 3.50 10.17 12.40
CA LYS A 71 4.76 9.97 11.65
C LYS A 71 5.86 10.90 12.14
N LYS A 72 5.52 12.18 12.36
CA LYS A 72 6.48 13.17 12.84
C LYS A 72 6.95 12.84 14.24
N GLU A 73 6.02 12.49 15.15
CA GLU A 73 6.35 12.05 16.50
C GLU A 73 7.26 10.81 16.49
N ALA A 74 6.94 9.81 15.67
CA ALA A 74 7.76 8.62 15.53
C ALA A 74 9.18 8.94 15.01
N ALA A 75 9.31 9.84 14.04
CA ALA A 75 10.60 10.29 13.54
C ALA A 75 11.42 10.99 14.64
N GLU A 76 10.81 11.89 15.41
CA GLU A 76 11.47 12.58 16.52
C GLU A 76 11.96 11.59 17.61
N VAL A 77 11.17 10.57 17.93
CA VAL A 77 11.57 9.51 18.89
C VAL A 77 12.72 8.68 18.36
N ILE A 78 12.70 8.31 17.07
CA ILE A 78 13.77 7.55 16.43
C ILE A 78 15.07 8.36 16.42
N ASP A 79 15.01 9.62 16.00
CA ASP A 79 16.18 10.50 15.95
C ASP A 79 16.77 10.72 17.36
N ALA A 80 15.91 10.90 18.37
CA ALA A 80 16.35 11.01 19.76
C ALA A 80 17.01 9.72 20.26
N PHE A 81 16.46 8.56 19.90
CA PHE A 81 17.04 7.27 20.25
C PHE A 81 18.38 7.01 19.55
N GLU A 82 18.51 7.36 18.28
CA GLU A 82 19.77 7.29 17.53
C GLU A 82 20.83 8.20 18.16
N ALA A 83 20.45 9.42 18.53
CA ALA A 83 21.34 10.36 19.22
C ALA A 83 21.78 9.85 20.60
N ASP A 84 20.92 9.15 21.33
CA ASP A 84 21.27 8.51 22.60
C ASP A 84 22.19 7.29 22.40
N LEU A 85 21.91 6.48 21.38
CA LEU A 85 22.78 5.37 20.99
C LEU A 85 24.16 5.84 20.57
N ALA A 86 24.28 6.91 19.79
CA ALA A 86 25.57 7.47 19.38
C ALA A 86 26.43 7.90 20.57
N LYS A 87 25.82 8.36 21.68
CA LYS A 87 26.53 8.69 22.93
C LYS A 87 26.99 7.46 23.70
N ARG A 88 26.29 6.34 23.55
CA ARG A 88 26.59 5.06 24.24
C ARG A 88 27.41 4.09 23.41
N ALA A 89 27.46 4.28 22.09
CA ALA A 89 28.29 3.52 21.19
C ALA A 89 29.74 3.76 21.59
N PHE A 90 30.31 2.80 22.31
CA PHE A 90 31.72 2.84 22.65
C PHE A 90 32.51 2.92 21.34
N PRO A 91 33.37 3.94 21.15
CA PRO A 91 34.24 3.97 20.00
C PRO A 91 35.02 2.66 19.98
N LEU A 92 34.85 1.88 18.91
CA LEU A 92 35.58 0.64 18.70
C LEU A 92 37.04 1.02 18.43
N GLU A 93 37.86 1.04 19.48
CA GLU A 93 39.30 1.17 19.33
C GLU A 93 39.79 0.00 18.46
N PRO A 94 40.44 0.26 17.31
CA PRO A 94 41.05 -0.80 16.54
C PRO A 94 42.12 -1.47 17.41
N MET A 95 41.83 -2.70 17.83
CA MET A 95 42.64 -3.44 18.79
C MET A 95 43.16 -4.72 18.13
N THR A 96 44.45 -5.00 18.29
CA THR A 96 45.01 -6.28 17.87
C THR A 96 44.55 -7.39 18.81
N PRO A 97 44.50 -8.66 18.35
CA PRO A 97 44.17 -9.79 19.22
C PRO A 97 45.07 -9.90 20.47
N SER A 98 46.34 -9.49 20.37
CA SER A 98 47.26 -9.41 21.50
C SER A 98 46.85 -8.35 22.52
N GLY A 99 46.51 -7.14 22.08
CA GLY A 99 46.06 -6.06 22.95
C GLY A 99 44.76 -6.38 23.70
N LEU A 100 43.87 -7.18 23.08
CA LEU A 100 42.67 -7.69 23.74
C LEU A 100 43.02 -8.64 24.90
N GLN A 101 43.92 -9.59 24.66
CA GLN A 101 44.35 -10.55 25.70
C GLN A 101 45.02 -9.84 26.88
N ASP A 102 45.83 -8.82 26.61
CA ASP A 102 46.51 -8.05 27.65
C ASP A 102 45.51 -7.22 28.47
N LYS A 103 44.56 -6.52 27.82
CA LYS A 103 43.48 -5.79 28.51
C LYS A 103 42.58 -6.72 29.31
N LEU A 104 42.29 -7.93 28.80
CA LEU A 104 41.48 -8.93 29.50
C LEU A 104 42.19 -9.42 30.76
N LYS A 105 43.46 -9.79 30.68
CA LYS A 105 44.27 -10.19 31.84
C LYS A 105 44.33 -9.08 32.89
N ALA A 106 44.55 -7.83 32.46
CA ALA A 106 44.58 -6.68 33.36
C ALA A 106 43.23 -6.47 34.06
N SER A 107 42.12 -6.61 33.33
CA SER A 107 40.76 -6.47 33.87
C SER A 107 40.43 -7.59 34.85
N VAL A 108 40.77 -8.84 34.54
CA VAL A 108 40.58 -9.99 35.45
C VAL A 108 41.37 -9.79 36.74
N SER A 109 42.64 -9.36 36.64
CA SER A 109 43.45 -9.04 37.82
C SER A 109 42.82 -7.92 38.66
N ALA A 110 42.35 -6.84 38.02
CA ALA A 110 41.70 -5.73 38.72
C ALA A 110 40.39 -6.15 39.42
N VAL A 111 39.57 -6.97 38.76
CA VAL A 111 38.35 -7.53 39.35
C VAL A 111 38.68 -8.46 40.51
N ARG A 112 39.72 -9.28 40.39
CA ARG A 112 40.19 -10.17 41.46
C ARG A 112 40.67 -9.40 42.68
N THR A 113 41.52 -8.39 42.50
CA THR A 113 41.96 -7.51 43.60
C THR A 113 40.79 -6.74 44.23
N LYS A 114 39.79 -6.35 43.44
CA LYS A 114 38.60 -5.68 43.95
C LYS A 114 37.67 -6.63 44.71
N ALA A 115 37.55 -7.88 44.27
CA ALA A 115 36.79 -8.92 44.96
C ALA A 115 37.48 -9.34 46.27
N GLU A 116 38.80 -9.48 46.28
CA GLU A 116 39.60 -9.75 47.48
C GLU A 116 39.48 -8.61 48.50
N SER A 117 39.53 -7.36 48.07
CA SER A 117 39.34 -6.19 48.95
C SER A 117 37.88 -6.00 49.41
N ALA A 118 36.91 -6.49 48.65
CA ALA A 118 35.49 -6.49 49.03
C ALA A 118 35.05 -7.76 49.79
N GLY A 119 35.95 -8.73 50.01
CA GLY A 119 35.64 -9.99 50.68
C GLY A 119 34.68 -10.90 49.90
N VAL A 120 34.57 -10.73 48.58
CA VAL A 120 33.67 -11.51 47.72
C VAL A 120 34.44 -12.69 47.12
N ALA A 121 33.95 -13.91 47.32
CA ALA A 121 34.51 -15.10 46.66
C ALA A 121 34.12 -15.11 45.18
N LEU A 122 35.11 -15.17 44.29
CA LEU A 122 34.88 -15.33 42.86
C LEU A 122 34.68 -16.82 42.53
N PRO A 123 33.77 -17.16 41.59
CA PRO A 123 33.65 -18.52 41.07
C PRO A 123 34.92 -18.95 40.33
N ASP A 124 35.30 -20.22 40.46
CA ASP A 124 36.40 -20.85 39.73
C ASP A 124 36.09 -21.01 38.23
#